data_AF-A0A3N3ZQG2-F1
#
_entry.id   AF-A0A3N3ZQG2-F1
#
_cell.length_a   1.000
_cell.length_b   1.000
_cell.length_c   1.000
_cell.angle_alpha   90.00
_cell.angle_beta   90.00
_cell.angle_gamma   90.00
#
_symmetry.space_group_name_H-M   'P 1'
#
loop_
_entity.id
_entity.type
_entity.pdbx_description
1 polymer ?
#
loop_
_entity_poly.entity_id
_entity_poly.type
_entity_poly.pdbx_seq_one_letter_code
_entity_poly.pdbx_strand_id
1 'polypeptide(L)'
;MGDWYFTVHVPGTSGSAQIAELTETLTELAADRDTALRIFLGLPHVNAMSGDIMEDFHLQYIGVYSSVEDALHELAEVDERERDVIEYAEERQLIIEQVTPDYDALREQIADGFDLVEHEGRAYVFSK
;
A
#
# COMPACT_ATOMS: atom_id res chain seq x y z
N MET A 1 18.54 15.00 19.75
CA MET A 1 18.06 14.02 18.77
C MET A 1 16.85 13.37 19.39
N GLY A 2 15.68 13.51 18.77
CA GLY A 2 14.50 12.79 19.23
C GLY A 2 14.69 11.32 18.88
N ASP A 3 14.49 10.44 19.84
CA ASP A 3 14.46 9.01 19.56
C ASP A 3 13.27 8.74 18.62
N TRP A 4 13.58 8.15 17.47
CA TRP A 4 12.60 7.78 16.46
C TRP A 4 12.30 6.29 16.64
N TYR A 5 11.03 5.93 16.55
CA TYR A 5 10.57 4.57 16.74
C TYR A 5 9.59 4.21 15.61
N PHE A 6 9.64 2.98 15.14
CA PHE A 6 8.62 2.40 14.26
C PHE A 6 8.33 0.97 14.73
N THR A 7 7.13 0.49 14.40
CA THR A 7 6.67 -0.83 14.85
C THR A 7 6.88 -1.84 13.73
N VAL A 8 7.35 -3.03 14.09
CA VAL A 8 7.47 -4.18 13.19
C VAL A 8 6.84 -5.40 13.84
N HIS A 9 6.32 -6.31 13.02
CA HIS A 9 5.69 -7.54 13.50
C HIS A 9 6.66 -8.72 13.41
N VAL A 10 6.77 -9.48 14.51
CA VAL A 10 7.63 -10.66 14.61
C VAL A 10 6.85 -11.83 15.23
N PRO A 11 7.25 -13.09 14.99
CA PRO A 11 6.61 -14.25 15.61
C PRO A 11 6.72 -14.21 17.13
N GLY A 12 5.66 -14.60 17.84
CA GLY A 12 5.66 -14.66 19.31
C GLY A 12 6.65 -15.68 19.91
N THR A 13 7.23 -16.55 19.08
CA THR A 13 8.27 -17.51 19.46
C THR A 13 9.68 -16.93 19.41
N SER A 14 9.84 -15.70 18.93
CA SER A 14 11.16 -15.10 18.72
C SER A 14 11.85 -14.75 20.02
N GLY A 15 13.09 -15.20 20.17
CA GLY A 15 13.93 -14.91 21.32
C GLY A 15 14.61 -13.54 21.23
N SER A 16 15.12 -13.04 22.36
CA SER A 16 15.82 -11.75 22.43
C SER A 16 17.03 -11.65 21.48
N ALA A 17 17.75 -12.75 21.25
CA ALA A 17 18.87 -12.79 20.31
C ALA A 17 18.41 -12.54 18.86
N GLN A 18 17.31 -13.18 18.44
CA GLN A 18 16.74 -13.00 17.09
C GLN A 18 16.22 -11.57 16.89
N ILE A 19 15.64 -10.97 17.93
CA ILE A 19 15.19 -9.57 17.89
C ILE A 19 16.39 -8.60 17.75
N ALA A 20 17.51 -8.91 18.40
CA ALA A 20 18.73 -8.12 18.26
C ALA A 20 19.32 -8.21 16.85
N GLU A 21 19.39 -9.42 16.28
CA GLU A 21 19.81 -9.65 14.89
C GLU A 21 18.93 -8.89 13.90
N LEU A 22 17.60 -8.96 14.06
CA LEU A 22 16.66 -8.20 13.22
C LEU A 22 16.92 -6.68 13.31
N THR A 23 17.21 -6.18 14.51
CA THR A 23 17.50 -4.75 14.71
C THR A 23 18.76 -4.33 13.94
N GLU A 24 19.79 -5.17 13.93
CA GLU A 24 21.00 -4.96 13.13
C GLU A 24 20.68 -4.97 11.64
N THR A 25 19.95 -5.98 11.14
CA THR A 25 19.52 -6.06 9.74
C THR A 25 18.74 -4.83 9.30
N LEU A 26 17.76 -4.37 10.09
CA LEU A 26 16.97 -3.18 9.76
C LEU A 26 17.81 -1.90 9.74
N THR A 27 18.86 -1.85 10.56
CA THR A 27 19.82 -0.74 10.58
C THR A 27 20.70 -0.76 9.32
N GLU A 28 21.17 -1.95 8.90
CA GLU A 28 21.96 -2.12 7.68
C GLU A 28 21.17 -1.76 6.42
N LEU A 29 19.87 -2.10 6.39
CA LEU A 29 18.95 -1.74 5.32
C LEU A 29 18.57 -0.25 5.30
N ALA A 30 19.06 0.54 6.26
CA ALA A 30 18.70 1.95 6.43
C ALA A 30 17.17 2.16 6.46
N ALA A 31 16.45 1.22 7.09
CA ALA A 31 15.00 1.29 7.20
C ALA A 31 14.56 2.60 7.88
N ASP A 32 15.39 3.21 8.70
CA ASP A 32 15.15 4.53 9.30
C ASP A 32 14.90 5.65 8.27
N ARG A 33 15.47 5.52 7.07
CA ARG A 33 15.43 6.54 6.01
C ARG A 33 14.46 6.23 4.89
N ASP A 34 14.01 4.98 4.78
CA ASP A 34 13.06 4.56 3.76
C ASP A 34 11.64 4.50 4.33
N THR A 35 10.85 5.52 4.01
CA THR A 35 9.46 5.63 4.45
C THR A 35 8.59 4.47 3.95
N ALA A 36 8.78 4.02 2.71
CA ALA A 36 7.97 2.94 2.14
C ALA A 36 8.28 1.62 2.85
N LEU A 37 9.57 1.32 3.08
CA LEU A 37 9.98 0.13 3.83
C LEU A 37 9.49 0.16 5.28
N ARG A 38 9.48 1.32 5.94
CA ARG A 38 8.94 1.45 7.30
C ARG A 38 7.45 1.16 7.37
N ILE A 39 6.70 1.68 6.40
CA ILE A 39 5.27 1.44 6.31
C ILE A 39 5.02 -0.04 6.07
N PHE A 40 5.73 -0.64 5.11
CA PHE A 40 5.67 -2.06 4.80
C PHE A 40 5.87 -2.94 6.03
N LEU A 41 6.95 -2.73 6.78
CA LEU A 41 7.26 -3.50 7.98
C LEU A 41 6.25 -3.34 9.12
N GLY A 42 5.48 -2.25 9.11
CA GLY A 42 4.40 -1.98 10.04
C GLY A 42 3.06 -2.62 9.65
N LEU A 43 2.97 -3.27 8.49
CA LEU A 43 1.75 -3.95 8.07
C LEU A 43 1.52 -5.21 8.91
N PRO A 44 0.26 -5.50 9.32
CA PRO A 44 -0.03 -6.54 10.30
C PRO A 44 0.24 -7.97 9.81
N HIS A 45 0.29 -8.17 8.49
CA HIS A 45 0.54 -9.47 7.87
C HIS A 45 2.01 -9.65 7.45
N VAL A 46 2.81 -8.57 7.49
CA VAL A 46 4.24 -8.63 7.17
C VAL A 46 4.99 -9.16 8.39
N ASN A 47 5.76 -10.22 8.18
CA ASN A 47 6.64 -10.77 9.20
C ASN A 47 8.06 -10.25 8.97
N ALA A 48 8.55 -9.36 9.83
CA ALA A 48 9.90 -8.82 9.69
C ALA A 48 11.01 -9.89 9.84
N MET A 49 10.68 -11.12 10.25
CA MET A 49 11.61 -12.25 10.31
C MET A 49 11.38 -13.27 9.19
N SER A 50 10.52 -13.01 8.19
CA SER A 50 10.40 -13.88 7.03
C SER A 50 11.57 -13.64 6.07
N GLY A 51 12.61 -14.45 6.20
CA GLY A 51 13.65 -14.56 5.16
C GLY A 51 14.23 -13.22 4.71
N ASP A 52 14.12 -12.93 3.41
CA ASP A 52 14.64 -11.72 2.77
C ASP A 52 13.56 -10.62 2.70
N ILE A 53 13.59 -9.74 3.70
CA ILE A 53 12.67 -8.59 3.83
C ILE A 53 12.67 -7.70 2.58
N MET A 54 13.82 -7.53 1.93
CA MET A 54 13.93 -6.65 0.77
C MET A 54 13.33 -7.29 -0.47
N GLU A 55 13.49 -8.60 -0.63
CA GLU A 55 12.78 -9.35 -1.68
C GLU A 55 11.27 -9.24 -1.49
N ASP A 56 10.77 -9.50 -0.27
CA ASP A 56 9.34 -9.38 0.06
C ASP A 56 8.82 -7.96 -0.19
N PHE A 57 9.56 -6.94 0.24
CA PHE A 57 9.22 -5.53 0.01
C PHE A 57 9.16 -5.21 -1.49
N HIS A 58 10.16 -5.60 -2.27
CA HIS A 58 10.19 -5.34 -3.71
C HIS A 58 9.12 -6.09 -4.48
N LEU A 59 8.72 -7.28 -4.00
CA LEU A 59 7.64 -8.05 -4.59
C LEU A 59 6.27 -7.40 -4.34
N GLN A 60 6.06 -6.87 -3.14
CA GLN A 60 4.76 -6.36 -2.71
C GLN A 60 4.57 -4.86 -2.97
N TYR A 61 5.65 -4.07 -3.02
CA TYR A 61 5.54 -2.63 -3.21
C TYR A 61 5.11 -2.29 -4.65
N ILE A 62 3.93 -1.67 -4.77
CA ILE A 62 3.38 -1.23 -6.06
C ILE A 62 3.86 0.18 -6.38
N GLY A 63 3.78 1.10 -5.42
CA GLY A 63 4.16 2.48 -5.65
C GLY A 63 3.70 3.46 -4.58
N VAL A 64 3.95 4.75 -4.88
CA VAL A 64 3.53 5.89 -4.09
C VAL A 64 2.76 6.87 -4.96
N TYR A 65 1.62 7.30 -4.46
CA TYR A 65 0.66 8.17 -5.13
C TYR A 65 0.50 9.48 -4.37
N SER A 66 0.07 10.53 -5.08
CA SER A 66 -0.11 11.86 -4.50
C SER A 66 -1.26 11.91 -3.49
N SER A 67 -2.21 10.97 -3.56
CA SER A 67 -3.31 10.82 -2.62
C SER A 67 -3.86 9.39 -2.65
N VAL A 68 -4.72 9.06 -1.68
CA VAL A 68 -5.46 7.78 -1.68
C VAL A 68 -6.42 7.72 -2.87
N GLU A 69 -7.05 8.83 -3.24
CA GLU A 69 -7.96 8.90 -4.39
C GLU A 69 -7.21 8.59 -5.69
N ASP A 70 -6.01 9.14 -5.89
CA ASP A 70 -5.19 8.84 -7.08
C ASP A 70 -4.82 7.36 -7.15
N ALA A 71 -4.45 6.76 -6.01
CA ALA A 71 -4.16 5.33 -5.95
C ALA A 71 -5.39 4.49 -6.29
N LEU A 72 -6.55 4.83 -5.72
CA LEU A 72 -7.81 4.14 -6.01
C LEU A 72 -8.23 4.31 -7.47
N HIS A 73 -8.02 5.51 -8.03
CA HIS A 73 -8.35 5.82 -9.41
C HIS A 73 -7.57 4.90 -10.37
N GLU A 74 -6.27 4.73 -10.12
CA GLU A 74 -5.41 3.84 -10.91
C GLU A 74 -5.71 2.36 -10.67
N LEU A 75 -5.68 1.90 -9.41
CA LEU A 75 -5.83 0.48 -9.06
C LEU A 75 -7.20 -0.08 -9.43
N ALA A 76 -8.22 0.77 -9.41
CA ALA A 76 -9.57 0.40 -9.78
C ALA A 76 -9.91 0.74 -11.24
N GLU A 77 -8.92 1.14 -12.05
CA GLU A 77 -9.08 1.40 -13.48
C GLU A 77 -10.27 2.32 -13.78
N VAL A 78 -10.40 3.41 -13.01
CA VAL A 78 -11.58 4.28 -13.05
C VAL A 78 -11.78 4.88 -14.44
N ASP A 79 -10.71 5.30 -15.12
CA ASP A 79 -10.75 5.77 -16.51
C ASP A 79 -11.39 4.76 -17.48
N GLU A 80 -11.16 3.46 -17.29
CA GLU A 80 -11.75 2.42 -18.14
C GLU A 80 -13.23 2.26 -17.85
N ARG A 81 -13.61 2.29 -16.57
CA ARG A 81 -15.01 2.20 -16.14
C ARG A 81 -15.82 3.41 -16.60
N GLU A 82 -15.24 4.60 -16.53
CA GLU A 82 -15.87 5.82 -17.06
C GLU A 82 -16.09 5.72 -18.57
N ARG A 83 -15.10 5.20 -19.30
CA ARG A 83 -15.22 4.93 -20.73
C ARG A 83 -16.36 3.96 -21.03
N ASP A 84 -16.43 2.84 -20.31
CA ASP A 84 -17.49 1.84 -20.49
C ASP A 84 -18.90 2.43 -20.29
N VAL A 85 -19.05 3.30 -19.28
CA VAL A 85 -20.32 3.98 -18.99
C VAL A 85 -20.70 4.95 -20.11
N ILE A 86 -19.74 5.72 -20.61
CA ILE A 86 -19.96 6.67 -21.71
C ILE A 86 -20.33 5.91 -22.99
N GLU A 87 -19.57 4.87 -23.36
CA GLU A 87 -19.85 4.04 -24.54
C GLU A 87 -21.26 3.43 -24.47
N TYR A 88 -21.65 2.89 -23.31
CA TYR A 88 -23.00 2.34 -23.11
C TYR A 88 -24.12 3.37 -23.32
N ALA A 89 -23.90 4.61 -22.89
CA ALA A 89 -24.85 5.71 -23.05
C ALA A 89 -24.96 6.17 -24.50
N GLU A 90 -23.83 6.28 -25.20
CA GLU A 90 -23.75 6.68 -26.60
C GLU A 90 -24.53 5.70 -27.50
N GLU A 91 -24.39 4.39 -27.28
CA GLU A 91 -25.15 3.35 -28.00
C GLU A 91 -26.67 3.54 -27.92
N ARG A 92 -27.15 4.20 -26.86
CA ARG A 92 -28.57 4.45 -26.57
C ARG A 92 -28.99 5.89 -26.83
N GLN A 93 -28.11 6.71 -27.41
CA GLN A 93 -28.35 8.11 -27.71
C GLN A 93 -28.67 8.93 -26.44
N LEU A 94 -28.07 8.52 -25.31
CA LEU A 94 -28.16 9.21 -24.03
C LEU A 94 -26.92 10.09 -23.83
N ILE A 95 -27.10 11.20 -23.11
CA ILE A 95 -26.01 12.11 -22.74
C ILE A 95 -25.78 11.96 -21.24
N ILE A 96 -24.54 11.63 -20.87
CA ILE A 96 -24.05 11.68 -19.49
C ILE A 96 -23.05 12.83 -19.43
N GLU A 97 -23.36 13.86 -18.64
CA GLU A 97 -22.49 15.04 -18.51
C GLU A 97 -21.34 14.80 -17.53
N GLN A 98 -21.53 13.91 -16.56
CA GLN A 98 -20.54 13.60 -15.55
C GLN A 98 -20.73 12.18 -15.00
N VAL A 99 -19.62 11.48 -14.81
CA VAL A 99 -19.52 10.29 -13.96
C VAL A 99 -18.77 10.71 -12.70
N THR A 100 -19.21 10.21 -11.54
CA THR A 100 -18.55 10.46 -10.26
C THR A 100 -18.26 9.12 -9.62
N PRO A 101 -16.98 8.72 -9.53
CA PRO A 101 -16.58 7.49 -8.88
C PRO A 101 -16.94 7.50 -7.39
N ASP A 102 -17.44 6.36 -6.89
CA ASP A 102 -17.64 6.13 -5.46
C ASP A 102 -16.34 5.56 -4.86
N TYR A 103 -15.44 6.45 -4.44
CA TYR A 103 -14.11 6.06 -3.93
C TYR A 103 -14.17 5.21 -2.65
N ASP A 104 -15.22 5.34 -1.83
CA ASP A 104 -15.40 4.50 -0.66
C ASP A 104 -15.71 3.05 -1.08
N ALA A 105 -16.62 2.87 -2.04
CA ALA A 105 -16.92 1.55 -2.60
C ALA A 105 -15.72 0.94 -3.35
N LEU A 106 -14.97 1.75 -4.10
CA LEU A 106 -13.75 1.31 -4.78
C LEU A 106 -12.69 0.85 -3.78
N ARG A 107 -12.52 1.57 -2.67
CA ARG A 107 -11.61 1.20 -1.59
C ARG A 107 -11.99 -0.15 -0.99
N GLU A 108 -13.27 -0.36 -0.69
CA GLU A 108 -13.76 -1.65 -0.18
C GLU A 108 -13.50 -2.78 -1.18
N GLN A 109 -13.73 -2.55 -2.47
CA GLN A 109 -13.52 -3.55 -3.52
C GLN A 109 -12.08 -4.04 -3.60
N ILE A 110 -11.09 -3.15 -3.48
CA ILE A 110 -9.67 -3.50 -3.65
C ILE A 110 -8.99 -3.90 -2.33
N ALA A 111 -9.66 -3.71 -1.19
CA ALA A 111 -9.07 -3.90 0.15
C ALA A 111 -8.58 -5.34 0.40
N ASP A 112 -9.14 -6.34 -0.29
CA ASP A 112 -8.70 -7.73 -0.15
C ASP A 112 -7.37 -8.01 -0.87
N GLY A 113 -7.05 -7.25 -1.93
CA GLY A 113 -5.84 -7.44 -2.73
C GLY A 113 -4.70 -6.47 -2.40
N PHE A 114 -5.00 -5.34 -1.78
CA PHE A 114 -4.03 -4.27 -1.55
C PHE A 114 -4.10 -3.69 -0.14
N ASP A 115 -2.97 -3.24 0.37
CA ASP A 115 -2.86 -2.35 1.51
C ASP A 115 -2.53 -0.94 1.03
N LEU A 116 -3.42 0.00 1.39
CA LEU A 116 -3.27 1.43 1.11
C LEU A 116 -3.01 2.15 2.42
N VAL A 117 -1.81 2.69 2.58
CA VAL A 117 -1.41 3.42 3.78
C VAL A 117 -1.14 4.88 3.44
N GLU A 118 -1.88 5.77 4.08
CA GLU A 118 -1.66 7.21 3.96
C GLU A 118 -0.55 7.66 4.92
N HIS A 119 0.44 8.37 4.40
CA HIS A 119 1.53 8.93 5.19
C HIS A 119 2.01 10.25 4.58
N GLU A 120 2.05 11.31 5.40
CA GLU A 120 2.46 12.67 4.99
C GLU A 120 1.72 13.17 3.73
N GLY A 121 0.44 12.82 3.61
CA GLY A 121 -0.42 13.23 2.49
C GLY A 121 -0.16 12.48 1.18
N ARG A 122 0.58 11.36 1.22
CA ARG A 122 0.78 10.44 0.08
C ARG A 122 0.20 9.07 0.41
N ALA A 123 -0.20 8.33 -0.61
CA ALA A 123 -0.64 6.95 -0.45
C ALA A 123 0.44 5.98 -0.90
N TYR A 124 0.82 5.07 -0.01
CA TYR A 124 1.74 3.97 -0.29
C TYR A 124 0.92 2.71 -0.50
N VAL A 125 1.19 2.00 -1.59
CA VAL A 125 0.40 0.84 -2.02
C VAL A 125 1.27 -0.41 -2.03
N PHE A 126 0.75 -1.45 -1.39
CA PHE A 126 1.35 -2.78 -1.34
C PHE A 126 0.32 -3.82 -1.79
N SER A 127 0.73 -4.83 -2.55
CA SER A 127 -0.09 -6.01 -2.83
C SER A 127 0.01 -7.01 -1.68
N LYS A 128 -1.10 -7.70 -1.40
CA LYS A 128 -1.19 -8.76 -0.38
C LYS A 128 -0.77 -10.13 -0.90
#